data_AF-A0A318CYA5-F1
#
_entry.id   AF-A0A318CYA5-F1
#
_cell.length_a   1.000
_cell.length_b   1.000
_cell.length_c   1.000
_cell.angle_alpha   90.00
_cell.angle_beta   90.00
_cell.angle_gamma   90.00
#
_symmetry.space_group_name_H-M   'P 1'
#
loop_
_entity.id
_entity.type
_entity.pdbx_description
1 polymer ?
#
loop_
_entity_poly.entity_id
_entity_poly.type
_entity_poly.pdbx_seq_one_letter_code
_entity_poly.pdbx_strand_id
1 'polypeptide(L)'
;MTMPIYDYECTKCGAIFEAIVGMGEDPSPCPDCGSHESKKLITAPAFHIKEDRTTGRIEKRVKSYLKDGNISGAMRFADQAASMVKSDKVQRISDKLHQKTGV
;
A
#
# COMPACT_ATOMS: atom_id res chain seq x y z
N MET A 1 -2.61 23.38 -19.10
CA MET A 1 -1.92 22.14 -19.50
C MET A 1 -1.04 21.67 -18.35
N THR A 2 -1.28 20.47 -17.82
CA THR A 2 -0.44 19.85 -16.77
C THR A 2 0.79 19.23 -17.41
N MET A 3 1.97 19.86 -17.26
CA MET A 3 3.23 19.23 -17.67
C MET A 3 3.57 18.10 -16.70
N PRO A 4 3.76 16.86 -17.16
CA PRO A 4 4.16 15.77 -16.29
C PRO A 4 5.61 15.96 -15.82
N ILE A 5 5.80 15.92 -14.51
CA ILE A 5 7.11 15.75 -13.89
C ILE A 5 7.50 14.27 -13.98
N TYR A 6 8.77 14.00 -14.28
CA TYR A 6 9.31 12.65 -14.34
C TYR A 6 10.62 12.60 -13.56
N ASP A 7 10.83 11.50 -12.86
CA ASP A 7 12.11 11.18 -12.22
C ASP A 7 13.11 10.64 -13.25
N TYR A 8 14.34 11.11 -13.17
CA TYR A 8 15.46 10.66 -14.00
C TYR A 8 16.65 10.28 -13.12
N GLU A 9 17.38 9.26 -13.54
CA GLU A 9 18.65 8.84 -12.94
C GLU A 9 19.78 9.05 -13.95
N CYS A 10 20.81 9.81 -13.58
CA CYS A 10 21.97 9.98 -14.43
C CYS A 10 22.84 8.71 -14.46
N THR A 11 23.16 8.19 -15.64
CA THR A 11 23.98 6.98 -15.77
C THR A 11 25.47 7.23 -15.51
N LYS A 12 25.90 8.51 -15.46
CA LYS A 12 27.29 8.92 -15.19
C LYS A 12 27.59 9.06 -13.70
N CYS A 13 26.78 9.84 -12.98
CA CYS A 13 27.01 10.12 -11.56
C CYS A 13 26.03 9.38 -10.62
N GLY A 14 24.98 8.76 -11.14
CA GLY A 14 23.95 8.09 -10.34
C GLY A 14 22.99 9.06 -9.64
N ALA A 15 23.06 10.36 -9.90
CA ALA A 15 22.16 11.34 -9.29
C ALA A 15 20.72 11.16 -9.81
N ILE A 16 19.77 11.13 -8.87
CA ILE A 16 18.34 11.13 -9.16
C ILE A 16 17.83 12.57 -9.13
N PHE A 17 17.15 13.00 -10.18
CA PHE A 17 16.60 14.35 -10.29
C PHE A 17 15.25 14.35 -11.00
N GLU A 18 14.40 15.30 -10.63
CA GLU A 18 13.10 15.51 -11.26
C GLU A 18 13.25 16.49 -12.43
N ALA A 19 12.72 16.12 -13.61
CA ALA A 19 12.73 16.98 -14.79
C ALA A 19 11.33 17.11 -15.40
N ILE A 20 11.00 18.35 -15.78
CA ILE A 20 9.79 18.65 -16.54
C ILE A 20 10.14 18.48 -18.02
N VAL A 21 9.54 17.49 -18.68
CA VAL A 21 9.80 17.21 -20.09
C VAL A 21 8.58 17.54 -20.93
N GLY A 22 8.75 18.43 -21.90
CA GLY A 22 7.75 18.73 -22.91
C GLY A 22 7.43 17.48 -23.74
N MET A 23 6.19 17.35 -24.22
CA MET A 23 5.84 16.27 -25.13
C MET A 23 6.68 16.37 -26.41
N GLY A 24 7.72 15.53 -26.54
CA GLY A 24 8.59 15.46 -27.71
C GLY A 24 9.95 16.13 -27.58
N GLU A 25 10.35 16.57 -26.37
CA GLU A 25 11.63 17.24 -26.14
C GLU A 25 12.65 16.31 -25.43
N ASP A 26 13.94 16.52 -25.69
CA ASP A 26 15.02 15.79 -25.04
C ASP A 26 15.08 16.13 -23.53
N PRO A 27 15.45 15.16 -22.65
CA PRO A 27 15.54 15.41 -21.22
C PRO A 27 16.63 16.45 -20.91
N SER A 28 16.37 17.29 -19.90
CA SER A 28 17.34 18.28 -19.43
C SER A 28 18.65 17.59 -18.96
N PRO A 29 19.82 18.23 -19.14
CA PRO A 29 21.09 17.69 -18.66
C PRO A 29 21.07 17.52 -17.15
N CYS A 30 21.83 16.55 -16.65
CA CYS A 30 21.95 16.30 -15.22
C CYS A 30 22.48 17.54 -14.49
N PRO A 31 21.82 18.04 -13.43
CA PRO A 31 22.24 19.24 -12.72
C PRO A 31 23.56 19.06 -11.95
N ASP A 32 23.97 17.82 -11.67
CA ASP A 32 25.15 17.51 -10.87
C ASP A 32 26.43 17.39 -11.72
N CYS A 33 26.34 16.72 -12.88
CA CYS A 33 27.50 16.46 -13.74
C CYS A 33 27.41 17.03 -15.15
N GLY A 34 26.27 17.62 -15.55
CA GLY A 34 26.04 18.17 -16.89
C GLY A 34 25.87 17.14 -17.99
N SER A 35 25.83 15.83 -17.68
CA SER A 35 25.66 14.79 -18.69
C SER A 35 24.23 14.74 -19.24
N HIS A 36 24.10 14.50 -20.54
CA HIS A 36 22.83 14.23 -21.23
C HIS A 36 22.40 12.76 -21.13
N GLU A 37 23.26 11.91 -20.55
CA GLU A 37 22.97 10.49 -20.35
C GLU A 37 22.18 10.30 -19.04
N SER A 38 20.85 10.40 -19.13
CA SER A 38 19.93 10.11 -18.03
C SER A 38 18.85 9.11 -18.46
N LYS A 39 18.47 8.22 -17.55
CA LYS A 39 17.41 7.23 -17.74
C LYS A 39 16.17 7.68 -16.98
N LYS A 40 15.02 7.69 -17.66
CA LYS A 40 13.73 7.93 -17.02
C LYS A 40 13.45 6.81 -16.01
N LEU A 41 13.38 7.16 -14.73
CA LEU A 41 12.91 6.26 -13.69
C LEU A 41 11.39 6.18 -13.78
N ILE A 42 10.92 5.10 -14.40
CA ILE A 42 9.51 4.71 -14.26
C ILE A 42 9.40 4.06 -12.89
N THR A 43 9.05 4.83 -11.87
CA THR A 43 8.69 4.26 -10.58
C THR A 43 7.48 3.37 -10.79
N ALA A 44 7.69 2.05 -10.65
CA ALA A 44 6.58 1.12 -10.63
C ALA A 44 5.66 1.54 -9.48
N PRO A 45 4.35 1.71 -9.69
CA PRO A 45 3.44 1.93 -8.57
C PRO A 45 3.69 0.80 -7.58
N ALA A 46 4.01 1.14 -6.33
CA ALA A 46 4.16 0.19 -5.25
C ALA A 46 2.79 -0.42 -4.95
N PHE A 47 2.35 -1.37 -5.79
CA PHE A 47 1.21 -2.21 -5.51
C PHE A 47 1.62 -3.11 -4.36
N HIS A 48 1.36 -2.65 -3.14
CA HIS A 48 1.37 -3.49 -1.97
C HIS A 48 0.23 -4.51 -2.12
N ILE A 49 0.51 -5.66 -2.75
CA ILE A 49 -0.35 -6.84 -2.68
C ILE A 49 -0.20 -7.41 -1.27
N LYS A 50 -0.73 -6.69 -0.28
CA LYS A 50 -0.78 -7.12 1.11
C LYS A 50 -2.23 -7.34 1.48
N GLU A 51 -2.88 -8.32 0.88
CA GLU A 51 -4.08 -8.90 1.47
C GLU A 51 -4.40 -10.27 0.84
N ASP A 52 -4.16 -11.32 1.61
CA ASP A 52 -4.80 -12.61 1.36
C ASP A 52 -6.32 -12.38 1.31
N ARG A 53 -6.98 -12.82 0.22
CA ARG A 53 -8.42 -12.58 -0.01
C ARG A 53 -9.27 -13.05 1.17
N THR A 54 -8.78 -14.00 1.96
CA THR A 54 -9.45 -14.55 3.14
C THR A 54 -9.54 -13.52 4.26
N THR A 55 -8.49 -12.75 4.53
CA THR A 55 -8.46 -11.74 5.59
C THR A 55 -9.44 -10.60 5.33
N GLY A 56 -9.52 -10.12 4.08
CA GLY A 56 -10.49 -9.09 3.69
C GLY A 56 -11.95 -9.55 3.84
N ARG A 57 -12.24 -10.84 3.64
CA ARG A 57 -13.58 -11.41 3.87
C ARG A 57 -13.93 -11.52 5.34
N ILE A 58 -12.97 -11.91 6.18
CA ILE A 58 -13.15 -12.00 7.64
C ILE A 58 -13.46 -10.62 8.22
N GLU A 59 -12.69 -9.60 7.86
CA GLU A 59 -12.90 -8.24 8.34
C GLU A 59 -14.28 -7.68 7.96
N LYS A 60 -14.72 -7.88 6.71
CA LYS A 60 -16.06 -7.47 6.26
C LYS A 60 -17.17 -8.14 7.07
N ARG A 61 -17.03 -9.44 7.36
CA ARG A 61 -18.02 -10.20 8.13
C ARG A 61 -18.09 -9.74 9.58
N VAL A 62 -16.94 -9.55 10.24
CA VAL A 62 -16.86 -8.98 11.60
C VAL A 62 -17.53 -7.61 11.66
N LYS A 63 -17.25 -6.73 10.68
CA LYS A 63 -17.89 -5.41 10.59
C LYS A 63 -19.42 -5.50 10.43
N SER A 64 -19.94 -6.51 9.74
CA SER A 64 -21.40 -6.73 9.66
C SER A 64 -21.98 -7.03 11.04
N TYR A 65 -21.42 -8.00 11.77
CA TYR A 65 -21.89 -8.35 13.12
C TYR A 65 -21.90 -7.15 14.08
N LEU A 66 -20.90 -6.27 13.98
CA LEU A 66 -20.84 -5.03 14.76
C LEU A 66 -21.93 -4.03 14.38
N LYS A 67 -22.34 -3.95 13.11
CA LYS A 67 -23.45 -3.09 12.66
C LYS A 67 -24.80 -3.63 13.13
N ASP A 68 -24.97 -4.94 13.12
CA ASP A 68 -26.16 -5.64 13.61
C ASP A 68 -26.25 -5.69 15.15
N GLY A 69 -25.30 -5.07 15.87
CA GLY A 69 -25.28 -5.04 17.34
C GLY A 69 -24.94 -6.39 18.00
N ASN A 70 -24.60 -7.42 17.21
CA ASN A 70 -24.32 -8.76 17.69
C ASN A 70 -22.82 -8.93 17.99
N ILE A 71 -22.37 -8.38 19.13
CA ILE A 71 -20.97 -8.41 19.56
C ILE A 71 -20.51 -9.85 19.88
N SER A 72 -21.35 -10.64 20.54
CA SER A 72 -21.04 -12.03 20.90
C SER A 72 -20.85 -12.92 19.67
N GLY A 73 -21.63 -12.70 18.61
CA GLY A 73 -21.47 -13.37 17.32
C GLY A 73 -20.18 -12.97 16.60
N ALA A 74 -19.82 -11.68 16.65
CA ALA A 74 -18.56 -11.18 16.10
C ALA A 74 -17.34 -11.83 16.77
N MET A 75 -17.37 -11.96 18.09
CA MET A 75 -16.28 -12.52 18.89
C MET A 75 -16.05 -14.01 18.58
N ARG A 76 -17.12 -14.82 18.59
CA ARG A 76 -17.04 -16.25 18.22
C ARG A 76 -16.50 -16.45 16.80
N PHE A 77 -16.94 -15.62 15.87
CA PHE A 77 -16.49 -15.69 14.49
C PHE A 77 -15.01 -15.32 14.34
N ALA A 78 -14.54 -14.29 15.06
CA ALA A 78 -13.16 -13.87 15.01
C ALA A 78 -12.20 -14.89 15.65
N ASP A 79 -12.58 -15.49 16.77
CA ASP A 79 -11.82 -16.56 17.43
C ASP A 79 -11.64 -17.79 16.52
N GLN A 80 -12.75 -18.24 15.91
CA GLN A 80 -12.70 -19.33 14.93
C GLN A 80 -11.84 -18.96 13.72
N ALA A 81 -11.93 -17.73 13.22
CA ALA A 81 -11.13 -17.26 12.10
C ALA A 81 -9.63 -17.18 12.45
N ALA A 82 -9.28 -16.79 13.66
CA ALA A 82 -7.90 -16.75 14.15
C ALA A 82 -7.27 -18.16 14.26
N SER A 83 -8.07 -19.17 14.60
CA SER A 83 -7.61 -20.57 14.60
C SER A 83 -7.41 -21.13 13.19
N MET A 84 -8.21 -20.70 12.21
CA MET A 84 -8.15 -21.24 10.84
C MET A 84 -7.14 -20.51 9.93
N VAL A 85 -6.89 -19.23 10.17
CA VAL A 85 -6.02 -18.39 9.33
C VAL A 85 -4.81 -17.93 10.13
N LYS A 86 -3.62 -18.41 9.75
CA LYS A 86 -2.32 -17.99 10.34
C LYS A 86 -1.89 -16.60 9.84
N SER A 87 -2.77 -15.60 9.96
CA SER A 87 -2.49 -14.22 9.58
C SER A 87 -2.52 -13.33 10.82
N ASP A 88 -1.42 -12.61 11.05
CA ASP A 88 -1.26 -11.63 12.13
C ASP A 88 -2.42 -10.60 12.16
N LYS A 89 -2.95 -10.21 10.99
CA LYS A 89 -4.09 -9.28 10.90
C LYS A 89 -5.38 -9.87 11.48
N VAL A 90 -5.61 -11.17 11.34
CA VAL A 90 -6.82 -11.84 11.88
C VAL A 90 -6.75 -11.95 13.39
N GLN A 91 -5.58 -12.28 13.95
CA GLN A 91 -5.35 -12.28 15.40
C GLN A 91 -5.61 -10.89 16.01
N ARG A 92 -5.09 -9.82 15.38
CA ARG A 92 -5.37 -8.45 15.83
C ARG A 92 -6.84 -8.08 15.79
N ILE A 93 -7.64 -8.66 14.88
CA ILE A 93 -9.08 -8.43 14.83
C ILE A 93 -9.76 -9.10 16.02
N SER A 94 -9.41 -10.35 16.37
CA SER A 94 -9.96 -11.02 17.55
C SER A 94 -9.57 -10.30 18.84
N ASP A 95 -8.31 -9.89 18.99
CA ASP A 95 -7.85 -9.13 20.17
C ASP A 95 -8.60 -7.80 20.36
N LYS A 96 -8.82 -7.06 19.27
CA LYS A 96 -9.61 -5.82 19.30
C LYS A 96 -11.06 -6.05 19.71
N LEU A 97 -11.67 -7.17 19.32
CA LEU A 97 -13.03 -7.50 19.73
C LEU A 97 -13.07 -7.86 21.22
N HIS A 98 -12.08 -8.59 21.74
CA HIS A 98 -11.96 -8.87 23.18
C HIS A 98 -11.81 -7.57 23.99
N GLN A 99 -10.98 -6.64 23.52
CA GLN A 99 -10.76 -5.36 24.18
C GLN A 99 -12.00 -4.44 24.15
N LYS A 100 -12.87 -4.59 23.13
CA LYS A 100 -14.13 -3.84 23.01
C LYS A 100 -15.29 -4.44 23.82
N THR A 101 -15.16 -5.69 24.24
CA THR A 101 -16.17 -6.43 25.04
C THR A 101 -15.78 -6.49 26.53
N GLY A 102 -14.85 -5.63 26.96
CA GLY A 102 -14.53 -5.44 28.36
C GLY A 102 -15.68 -4.75 29.09
N VAL A 103 -16.05 -5.34 30.23
CA VAL A 103 -16.72 -4.67 31.34
C VAL A 103 -15.97 -3.40 31.74
#